data_AF-A0A8T4EN78-F1
#
_entry.id   AF-A0A8T4EN78-F1
#
_cell.length_a   1.000
_cell.length_b   1.000
_cell.length_c   1.000
_cell.angle_alpha   90.00
_cell.angle_beta   90.00
_cell.angle_gamma   90.00
#
_symmetry.space_group_name_H-M   'P 1'
#
loop_
_entity.id
_entity.type
_entity.pdbx_description
1 polymer ?
#
loop_
_entity_poly.entity_id
_entity_poly.type
_entity_poly.pdbx_seq_one_letter_code
_entity_poly.pdbx_strand_id
1 'polypeptide(L)'
;MTQRYSFEEYKSRHDKLLKNIKESLPTLEKLLAEVSGHWVYEDMVYRFYHWSYKVFWVQENTKKMYSALESISPHDPKKIPNEWFNNIVKQGAPGISFDTDHNETWEKTCRPFLEAFFHAKFFLEMAVKYGKGYDNAPNVMGSGWAALTELYKIR
;
A
#
# COMPACT_ATOMS: atom_id res chain seq x y z
N MET A 1 14.43 19.13 5.10
CA MET A 1 15.32 19.29 3.93
C MET A 1 15.24 18.03 3.10
N THR A 2 14.70 18.10 1.89
CA THR A 2 14.66 16.96 0.96
C THR A 2 16.07 16.73 0.43
N GLN A 3 16.60 15.52 0.60
CA GLN A 3 17.88 15.13 0.02
C GLN A 3 17.75 15.25 -1.51
N ARG A 4 18.56 16.11 -2.14
CA ARG A 4 18.60 16.22 -3.61
C ARG A 4 19.53 15.15 -4.15
N TYR A 5 18.97 14.19 -4.87
CA TYR A 5 19.73 13.19 -5.62
C TYR A 5 20.34 13.82 -6.87
N SER A 6 21.48 13.28 -7.33
CA SER A 6 21.95 13.56 -8.69
C SER A 6 20.96 12.98 -9.72
N PHE A 7 21.06 13.40 -10.98
CA PHE A 7 20.24 12.84 -12.05
C PHE A 7 20.46 11.32 -12.23
N GLU A 8 21.71 10.87 -12.13
CA GLU A 8 22.08 9.46 -12.21
C GLU A 8 21.51 8.65 -11.04
N GLU A 9 21.59 9.18 -9.81
CA GLU A 9 21.03 8.54 -8.61
C GLU A 9 19.50 8.44 -8.69
N TYR A 10 18.86 9.52 -9.14
CA TYR A 10 17.42 9.55 -9.38
C TYR A 10 17.01 8.47 -10.37
N LYS A 11 17.63 8.43 -11.55
CA LYS A 11 17.33 7.42 -12.59
C LYS A 11 17.56 6.00 -12.07
N SER A 12 18.70 5.76 -11.43
CA SER A 12 19.06 4.46 -10.86
C SER A 12 18.03 3.94 -9.85
N ARG A 13 17.49 4.82 -9.00
CA ARG A 13 16.44 4.45 -8.03
C ARG A 13 15.11 4.11 -8.69
N HIS A 14 14.73 4.81 -9.76
CA HIS A 14 13.51 4.52 -10.51
C HIS A 14 13.64 3.19 -11.26
N ASP A 15 14.78 2.96 -11.91
CA ASP A 15 15.07 1.70 -12.60
C ASP A 15 15.06 0.54 -11.62
N LYS A 16 15.66 0.70 -10.43
CA LYS A 16 15.65 -0.32 -9.37
C LYS A 16 14.24 -0.61 -8.86
N LEU A 17 13.41 0.42 -8.64
CA LEU A 17 12.01 0.23 -8.23
C LEU A 17 11.23 -0.53 -9.32
N LEU A 18 11.34 -0.13 -10.58
CA LEU A 18 10.64 -0.80 -11.68
C LEU A 18 11.10 -2.26 -11.82
N LYS A 19 12.41 -2.52 -11.71
CA LYS A 19 12.96 -3.87 -11.72
C LYS A 19 12.35 -4.73 -10.61
N ASN A 20 12.36 -4.24 -9.36
CA ASN A 20 11.80 -4.97 -8.22
C ASN A 20 10.29 -5.25 -8.39
N ILE A 21 9.54 -4.28 -8.93
CA ILE A 21 8.11 -4.44 -9.25
C ILE A 21 7.93 -5.56 -10.29
N LYS A 22 8.70 -5.53 -11.38
CA LYS A 22 8.61 -6.53 -12.46
C LYS A 22 8.93 -7.94 -11.96
N GLU A 23 9.99 -8.08 -11.16
CA GLU A 23 10.37 -9.37 -10.56
C GLU A 23 9.28 -9.91 -9.63
N SER A 24 8.56 -9.03 -8.93
CA SER A 24 7.46 -9.40 -8.02
C SER A 24 6.08 -9.41 -8.69
N LEU A 25 5.98 -9.08 -9.98
CA LEU A 25 4.70 -8.76 -10.62
C LEU A 25 3.65 -9.87 -10.51
N PRO A 26 3.97 -11.16 -10.77
CA PRO A 26 2.98 -12.23 -10.61
C PRO A 26 2.40 -12.32 -9.20
N THR A 27 3.24 -12.09 -8.18
CA THR A 27 2.83 -12.09 -6.77
C THR A 27 1.97 -10.87 -6.45
N LEU A 28 2.36 -9.69 -6.93
CA LEU A 28 1.59 -8.45 -6.73
C LEU A 28 0.21 -8.52 -7.39
N GLU A 29 0.11 -9.08 -8.60
CA GLU A 29 -1.16 -9.28 -9.30
C GLU A 29 -2.08 -10.25 -8.56
N LYS A 30 -1.54 -11.37 -8.10
CA LYS A 30 -2.31 -12.33 -7.30
C LYS A 30 -2.84 -11.69 -6.02
N LEU A 31 -1.99 -10.96 -5.31
CA LEU A 31 -2.41 -10.23 -4.10
C LEU A 31 -3.47 -9.18 -4.42
N LEU A 32 -3.29 -8.41 -5.51
CA LEU A 32 -4.26 -7.40 -5.91
C LEU A 32 -5.63 -8.02 -6.24
N ALA A 33 -5.65 -9.18 -6.91
CA ALA A 33 -6.87 -9.92 -7.19
C ALA A 33 -7.54 -10.43 -5.90
N GLU A 34 -6.77 -10.95 -4.94
CA GLU A 34 -7.27 -11.38 -3.63
C GLU A 34 -7.92 -10.23 -2.87
N VAL A 35 -7.21 -9.10 -2.71
CA VAL A 35 -7.71 -7.97 -1.91
C VAL A 35 -8.81 -7.17 -2.61
N SER A 36 -8.97 -7.33 -3.92
CA SER A 36 -10.07 -6.73 -4.69
C SER A 36 -11.29 -7.65 -4.79
N GLY A 37 -11.19 -8.89 -4.30
CA GLY A 37 -12.27 -9.87 -4.40
C GLY A 37 -13.39 -9.66 -3.38
N HIS A 38 -14.50 -10.37 -3.60
CA HIS A 38 -15.71 -10.32 -2.79
C HIS A 38 -15.45 -10.42 -1.28
N TRP A 39 -14.65 -11.40 -0.84
CA TRP A 39 -14.40 -11.66 0.58
C TRP A 39 -13.56 -10.60 1.29
N VAL A 40 -12.82 -9.78 0.55
CA VAL A 40 -11.94 -8.74 1.13
C VAL A 40 -12.52 -7.36 0.87
N TYR A 41 -12.69 -6.98 -0.38
CA TYR A 41 -13.14 -5.63 -0.72
C TYR A 41 -14.62 -5.43 -0.38
N GLU A 42 -15.50 -6.26 -0.93
CA GLU A 42 -16.94 -6.07 -0.79
C GLU A 42 -17.40 -6.40 0.64
N ASP A 43 -17.03 -7.57 1.18
CA ASP A 43 -17.46 -7.98 2.52
C ASP A 43 -16.91 -7.01 3.57
N MET A 44 -15.59 -6.78 3.66
CA MET A 44 -15.03 -5.98 4.76
C MET A 44 -15.53 -4.53 4.78
N VAL A 45 -15.69 -3.90 3.61
CA VAL A 45 -16.22 -2.54 3.51
C VAL A 45 -17.69 -2.53 3.93
N TYR A 46 -18.51 -3.48 3.47
CA TYR A 46 -19.90 -3.60 3.93
C TYR A 46 -20.00 -3.86 5.45
N ARG A 47 -19.10 -4.69 6.02
CA ARG A 47 -19.10 -5.01 7.46
C ARG A 47 -18.93 -3.79 8.35
N PHE A 48 -18.26 -2.75 7.88
CA PHE A 48 -18.22 -1.45 8.57
C PHE A 48 -19.62 -0.85 8.72
N TYR A 49 -20.38 -0.77 7.62
CA TYR A 49 -21.75 -0.23 7.62
C TYR A 49 -22.74 -1.12 8.36
N HIS A 50 -22.50 -2.43 8.34
CA HIS A 50 -23.30 -3.41 9.05
C HIS A 50 -22.96 -3.54 10.55
N TRP A 51 -22.00 -2.76 11.06
CA TRP A 51 -21.57 -2.82 12.47
C TRP A 51 -21.11 -4.23 12.91
N SER A 52 -20.41 -4.93 12.01
CA SER A 52 -19.96 -6.28 12.25
C SER A 52 -18.46 -6.31 12.56
N TYR A 53 -18.10 -6.97 13.67
CA TYR A 53 -16.71 -7.16 14.13
C TYR A 53 -15.75 -7.72 13.05
N LYS A 54 -16.29 -8.42 12.04
CA LYS A 54 -15.49 -8.90 10.89
C LYS A 54 -14.70 -7.81 10.17
N VAL A 55 -15.11 -6.53 10.24
CA VAL A 55 -14.32 -5.41 9.67
C VAL A 55 -12.89 -5.38 10.21
N PHE A 56 -12.65 -5.85 11.44
CA PHE A 56 -11.31 -5.92 12.04
C PHE A 56 -10.35 -6.82 11.26
N TRP A 57 -10.86 -7.77 10.48
CA TRP A 57 -10.03 -8.67 9.67
C TRP A 57 -9.36 -7.98 8.48
N VAL A 58 -9.81 -6.77 8.10
CA VAL A 58 -9.17 -5.99 7.04
C VAL A 58 -7.72 -5.62 7.38
N GLN A 59 -7.38 -5.54 8.68
CA GLN A 59 -6.03 -5.23 9.16
C GLN A 59 -4.98 -6.20 8.61
N GLU A 60 -5.29 -7.49 8.53
CA GLU A 60 -4.34 -8.50 8.01
C GLU A 60 -4.11 -8.33 6.51
N ASN A 61 -5.14 -7.95 5.75
CA ASN A 61 -4.99 -7.64 4.33
C ASN A 61 -4.16 -6.36 4.11
N THR A 62 -4.35 -5.35 4.95
CA THR A 62 -3.51 -4.13 4.96
C THR A 62 -2.04 -4.47 5.23
N LYS A 63 -1.75 -5.33 6.21
CA LYS A 63 -0.39 -5.80 6.51
C LYS A 63 0.24 -6.56 5.34
N LYS A 64 -0.51 -7.49 4.71
CA LYS A 64 -0.04 -8.20 3.51
C LYS A 64 0.38 -7.24 2.39
N MET A 65 -0.46 -6.23 2.11
CA MET A 65 -0.15 -5.21 1.10
C MET A 65 1.05 -4.34 1.49
N TYR A 66 1.14 -3.93 2.76
CA TYR A 66 2.30 -3.20 3.26
C TYR A 66 3.60 -3.99 3.07
N SER A 67 3.63 -5.27 3.46
CA SER A 67 4.80 -6.13 3.28
C SER A 67 5.16 -6.33 1.81
N ALA A 68 4.17 -6.47 0.92
CA ALA A 68 4.40 -6.55 -0.52
C ALA A 68 5.04 -5.26 -1.06
N LEU A 69 4.53 -4.10 -0.66
CA LEU A 69 5.08 -2.78 -1.02
C LEU A 69 6.48 -2.57 -0.43
N GLU A 70 6.75 -3.00 0.78
CA GLU A 70 8.08 -2.93 1.37
C GLU A 70 9.08 -3.81 0.60
N SER A 71 8.64 -5.00 0.19
CA SER A 71 9.47 -5.97 -0.52
C SER A 71 9.96 -5.48 -1.89
N ILE A 72 9.26 -4.53 -2.52
CA ILE A 72 9.67 -3.96 -3.81
C ILE A 72 10.48 -2.65 -3.66
N SER A 73 10.71 -2.21 -2.43
CA SER A 73 11.44 -0.96 -2.16
C SER A 73 12.80 -0.91 -2.87
N PRO A 74 13.16 0.22 -3.49
CA PRO A 74 14.48 0.41 -4.11
C PRO A 74 15.58 0.67 -3.07
N HIS A 75 15.22 0.91 -1.80
CA HIS A 75 16.17 1.14 -0.72
C HIS A 75 16.84 -0.15 -0.26
N ASP A 76 18.02 0.01 0.35
CA ASP A 76 18.73 -1.05 1.05
C ASP A 76 19.12 -0.53 2.45
N PRO A 77 18.61 -1.12 3.55
CA PRO A 77 17.63 -2.22 3.58
C PRO A 77 16.27 -1.81 3.00
N LYS A 78 15.49 -2.84 2.58
CA LYS A 78 14.12 -2.65 2.07
C LYS A 78 13.26 -2.01 3.16
N LYS A 79 12.65 -0.87 2.83
CA LYS A 79 11.76 -0.10 3.72
C LYS A 79 10.84 0.83 2.94
N ILE A 80 9.74 1.24 3.56
CA ILE A 80 8.92 2.35 3.07
C ILE A 80 9.26 3.60 3.89
N PRO A 81 9.97 4.59 3.32
CA PRO A 81 10.40 5.79 4.06
C PRO A 81 9.32 6.86 4.22
N ASN A 82 8.15 6.71 3.59
CA ASN A 82 7.07 7.70 3.71
C ASN A 82 6.34 7.57 5.06
N GLU A 83 6.66 8.48 5.98
CA GLU A 83 6.11 8.49 7.34
C GLU A 83 4.59 8.65 7.39
N TRP A 84 3.99 9.37 6.45
CA TRP A 84 2.53 9.54 6.43
C TRP A 84 1.84 8.22 6.14
N PHE A 85 2.32 7.49 5.12
CA PHE A 85 1.81 6.15 4.83
C PHE A 85 2.02 5.18 6.00
N ASN A 86 3.21 5.19 6.60
CA ASN A 86 3.51 4.34 7.75
C ASN A 86 2.59 4.65 8.94
N ASN A 87 2.29 5.93 9.20
CA ASN A 87 1.37 6.33 10.26
C ASN A 87 -0.07 5.89 9.98
N ILE A 88 -0.54 6.03 8.74
CA ILE A 88 -1.84 5.53 8.30
C ILE A 88 -1.94 4.02 8.55
N VAL A 89 -0.94 3.25 8.11
CA VAL A 89 -0.94 1.79 8.29
C VAL A 89 -0.83 1.39 9.76
N LYS A 90 0.00 2.09 10.55
CA LYS A 90 0.11 1.84 12.00
C LYS A 90 -1.22 2.05 12.73
N GLN A 91 -1.97 3.08 12.37
CA GLN A 91 -3.28 3.38 12.97
C GLN A 91 -4.39 2.45 12.46
N GLY A 92 -4.35 2.08 11.17
CA GLY A 92 -5.38 1.26 10.54
C GLY A 92 -5.15 -0.25 10.57
N ALA A 93 -3.95 -0.72 10.91
CA ALA A 93 -3.65 -2.14 11.05
C ALA A 93 -2.82 -2.47 12.30
N PRO A 94 -3.21 -1.99 13.50
CA PRO A 94 -2.48 -2.23 14.74
C PRO A 94 -2.48 -3.71 15.16
N GLY A 95 -3.36 -4.55 14.62
CA GLY A 95 -3.51 -5.95 15.00
C GLY A 95 -4.36 -6.15 16.24
N ILE A 96 -5.26 -5.23 16.54
CA ILE A 96 -6.18 -5.36 17.68
C ILE A 96 -7.34 -6.30 17.33
N SER A 97 -7.83 -7.01 18.33
CA SER A 97 -9.04 -7.82 18.22
C SER A 97 -10.28 -7.01 18.58
N PHE A 98 -11.44 -7.48 18.15
CA PHE A 98 -12.70 -6.87 18.54
C PHE A 98 -12.94 -7.02 20.05
N ASP A 99 -13.59 -6.00 20.60
CA ASP A 99 -14.05 -5.87 21.97
C ASP A 99 -15.39 -5.15 21.91
N THR A 100 -16.34 -5.50 22.77
CA THR A 100 -17.66 -4.89 22.81
C THR A 100 -17.63 -3.39 23.05
N ASP A 101 -16.61 -2.87 23.74
CA ASP A 101 -16.41 -1.44 24.00
C ASP A 101 -16.18 -0.65 22.69
N HIS A 102 -15.69 -1.32 21.64
CA HIS A 102 -15.53 -0.68 20.33
C HIS A 102 -16.88 -0.31 19.69
N ASN A 103 -18.00 -0.88 20.12
CA ASN A 103 -19.31 -0.48 19.61
C ASN A 103 -19.65 0.98 19.95
N GLU A 104 -19.23 1.46 21.12
CA GLU A 104 -19.47 2.86 21.53
C GLU A 104 -18.64 3.86 20.72
N THR A 105 -17.55 3.39 20.12
CA THR A 105 -16.60 4.19 19.36
C THR A 105 -16.41 3.66 17.94
N TRP A 106 -17.44 3.01 17.38
CA TRP A 106 -17.35 2.19 16.17
C TRP A 106 -16.66 2.91 15.01
N GLU A 107 -17.11 4.12 14.69
CA GLU A 107 -16.54 4.92 13.61
C GLU A 107 -15.09 5.32 13.88
N LYS A 108 -14.79 5.77 15.10
CA LYS A 108 -13.45 6.19 15.51
C LYS A 108 -12.46 5.02 15.44
N THR A 109 -12.92 3.82 15.76
CA THR A 109 -12.10 2.61 15.76
C THR A 109 -11.95 2.03 14.36
N CYS A 110 -13.04 1.90 13.60
CA CYS A 110 -13.05 1.12 12.35
C CYS A 110 -12.75 1.95 11.09
N ARG A 111 -12.99 3.27 11.07
CA ARG A 111 -12.64 4.11 9.90
C ARG A 111 -11.15 4.07 9.56
N PRO A 112 -10.21 4.17 10.53
CA PRO A 112 -8.78 4.03 10.25
C PRO A 112 -8.44 2.70 9.57
N PHE A 113 -9.14 1.61 9.88
CA PHE A 113 -8.89 0.31 9.26
C PHE A 113 -9.13 0.33 7.75
N LEU A 114 -10.25 0.92 7.33
CA LEU A 114 -10.60 1.08 5.92
C LEU A 114 -9.70 2.11 5.22
N GLU A 115 -9.38 3.22 5.87
CA GLU A 115 -8.46 4.23 5.33
C GLU A 115 -7.10 3.60 4.98
N ALA A 116 -6.50 2.88 5.92
CA ALA A 116 -5.22 2.21 5.67
C ALA A 116 -5.31 1.15 4.59
N PHE A 117 -6.41 0.38 4.57
CA PHE A 117 -6.65 -0.59 3.51
C PHE A 117 -6.72 0.07 2.12
N PHE A 118 -7.48 1.15 1.97
CA PHE A 118 -7.62 1.84 0.68
C PHE A 118 -6.30 2.48 0.22
N HIS A 119 -5.53 3.08 1.12
CA HIS A 119 -4.21 3.61 0.78
C HIS A 119 -3.22 2.52 0.37
N ALA A 120 -3.17 1.40 1.10
CA ALA A 120 -2.29 0.28 0.75
C ALA A 120 -2.71 -0.37 -0.58
N LYS A 121 -4.02 -0.56 -0.81
CA LYS A 121 -4.56 -1.07 -2.08
C LYS A 121 -4.24 -0.14 -3.24
N PHE A 122 -4.40 1.17 -3.09
CA PHE A 122 -4.05 2.15 -4.10
C PHE A 122 -2.58 2.02 -4.54
N PHE A 123 -1.63 1.95 -3.60
CA PHE A 123 -0.22 1.80 -3.96
C PHE A 123 0.07 0.45 -4.62
N LEU A 124 -0.56 -0.63 -4.17
CA LEU A 124 -0.45 -1.94 -4.83
C LEU A 124 -0.99 -1.91 -6.26
N GLU A 125 -2.15 -1.27 -6.49
CA GLU A 125 -2.72 -1.05 -7.82
C GLU A 125 -1.77 -0.27 -8.71
N MET A 126 -1.16 0.80 -8.21
CA MET A 126 -0.19 1.57 -8.98
C MET A 126 1.05 0.73 -9.31
N ALA A 127 1.56 -0.04 -8.36
CA ALA A 127 2.70 -0.94 -8.60
C ALA A 127 2.39 -1.94 -9.72
N VAL A 128 1.24 -2.61 -9.67
CA VAL A 128 0.82 -3.56 -10.71
C VAL A 128 0.59 -2.87 -12.06
N LYS A 129 -0.15 -1.75 -12.07
CA LYS A 129 -0.47 -1.01 -13.29
C LYS A 129 0.79 -0.59 -14.05
N TYR A 130 1.74 0.02 -13.36
CA TYR A 130 2.96 0.52 -14.00
C TYR A 130 4.01 -0.58 -14.22
N GLY A 131 4.03 -1.63 -13.39
CA GLY A 131 4.84 -2.82 -13.62
C GLY A 131 4.51 -3.53 -14.94
N LYS A 132 3.23 -3.56 -15.31
CA LYS A 132 2.75 -4.07 -16.61
C LYS A 132 3.04 -3.12 -17.77
N GLY A 133 2.83 -1.82 -17.54
CA GLY A 133 2.78 -0.82 -18.62
C GLY A 133 4.13 -0.26 -19.05
N TYR A 134 5.17 -0.36 -18.21
CA TYR A 134 6.46 0.25 -18.49
C TYR A 134 7.55 -0.79 -18.80
N ASP A 135 8.24 -0.60 -19.92
CA ASP A 135 9.46 -1.36 -20.22
C ASP A 135 10.66 -0.84 -19.44
N ASN A 136 10.77 0.49 -19.34
CA ASN A 136 11.82 1.24 -18.64
C ASN A 136 11.20 2.33 -17.77
N ALA A 137 11.95 2.86 -16.79
CA ALA A 137 11.46 3.97 -15.99
C ALA A 137 11.11 5.19 -16.88
N PRO A 138 9.94 5.83 -16.66
CA PRO A 138 9.45 6.86 -17.57
C PRO A 138 10.20 8.19 -17.37
N ASN A 139 10.54 8.87 -18.46
CA ASN A 139 11.02 10.26 -18.42
C ASN A 139 9.88 11.26 -18.13
N VAL A 140 8.66 10.96 -18.59
CA VAL A 140 7.43 11.70 -18.29
C VAL A 140 6.48 10.75 -17.56
N MET A 141 6.21 11.04 -16.30
CA MET A 141 5.49 10.12 -15.42
C MET A 141 4.02 10.49 -15.25
N GLY A 142 3.16 9.49 -15.34
CA GLY A 142 1.78 9.62 -14.88
C GLY A 142 1.71 9.71 -13.35
N SER A 143 0.62 10.29 -12.84
CA SER A 143 0.45 10.59 -11.41
C SER A 143 0.60 9.38 -10.49
N GLY A 144 0.28 8.16 -10.94
CA GLY A 144 0.43 6.98 -10.10
C GLY A 144 1.87 6.47 -9.99
N TRP A 145 2.71 6.62 -11.02
CA TRP A 145 4.15 6.38 -10.89
C TRP A 145 4.78 7.42 -9.96
N ALA A 146 4.38 8.68 -10.14
CA ALA A 146 4.71 9.77 -9.23
C ALA A 146 4.30 9.48 -7.77
N ALA A 147 3.17 8.81 -7.54
CA ALA A 147 2.76 8.42 -6.19
C ALA A 147 3.68 7.34 -5.60
N LEU A 148 4.09 6.34 -6.39
CA LEU A 148 5.07 5.33 -5.94
C LEU A 148 6.42 5.98 -5.60
N THR A 149 6.89 6.93 -6.40
CA THR A 149 8.17 7.61 -6.11
C THR A 149 8.09 8.46 -4.85
N GLU A 150 6.92 9.03 -4.53
CA GLU A 150 6.65 9.67 -3.24
C GLU A 150 6.57 8.69 -2.06
N LEU A 151 5.98 7.51 -2.26
CA LEU A 151 5.95 6.43 -1.26
C LEU A 151 7.37 6.01 -0.87
N TYR A 152 8.27 5.93 -1.85
CA TYR A 152 9.67 5.59 -1.62
C TYR A 152 10.58 6.80 -1.43
N LYS A 153 10.09 8.05 -1.42
CA LYS A 153 10.91 9.26 -1.28
C LYS A 153 12.11 9.29 -2.25
N ILE A 154 11.85 8.93 -3.51
CA ILE A 154 12.81 8.96 -4.62
C ILE A 154 12.38 9.91 -5.74
N ARG A 155 11.49 10.85 -5.42
CA ARG A 155 11.11 11.94 -6.33
C ARG A 155 12.14 13.07 -6.27
#